data_AF-A0A8J7X5D5-F1
#
_entry.id   AF-A0A8J7X5D5-F1
#
_cell.length_a   1.000
_cell.length_b   1.000
_cell.length_c   1.000
_cell.angle_alpha   90.00
_cell.angle_beta   90.00
_cell.angle_gamma   90.00
#
_symmetry.space_group_name_H-M   'P 1'
#
loop_
_entity.id
_entity.type
_entity.pdbx_description
1 polymer ?
#
loop_
_entity_poly.entity_id
_entity_poly.type
_entity_poly.pdbx_seq_one_letter_code
_entity_poly.pdbx_strand_id
1 'polypeptide(L)'
;MTKKAQVKDYMIKDVDYLTHRMTVKEAIDFFLKSGHEKFPVVKNGTLVGIITARDLLKNYKTQDKEVRDILSAGKVVVATPNLYLDDVARILFRYGFNKLPVVNSGGKLVGIIANTDILRSHIERATPQKVDMVKNLIESRHTLKVDVRRYIVPVDKLHPTQGEVYADELGGREYELKKGLAEPLIVVRKRGYFVLVDGHHRAVAALHLKIPELMAHVLELSEDIELGMEKTARGKNLISLHDIKVIENAQHPLLEITTKKIRKRDLE
;
A
#
# COMPACT_ATOMS: atom_id res chain seq x y z
N MET A 1 13.54 -19.61 0.62
CA MET A 1 14.03 -18.21 0.67
C MET A 1 13.03 -17.32 -0.06
N THR A 2 12.36 -16.42 0.65
CA THR A 2 11.40 -15.47 0.04
C THR A 2 12.18 -14.49 -0.84
N LYS A 3 11.85 -14.44 -2.14
CA LYS A 3 12.47 -13.50 -3.08
C LYS A 3 12.30 -12.06 -2.55
N LYS A 4 13.41 -11.34 -2.35
CA LYS A 4 13.37 -9.94 -1.92
C LYS A 4 12.80 -9.08 -3.05
N ALA A 5 11.86 -8.21 -2.75
CA ALA A 5 11.23 -7.34 -3.74
C ALA A 5 12.21 -6.29 -4.26
N GLN A 6 12.21 -6.08 -5.58
CA GLN A 6 13.09 -5.12 -6.25
C GLN A 6 12.28 -3.91 -6.74
N VAL A 7 12.96 -2.79 -6.93
CA VAL A 7 12.36 -1.55 -7.43
C VAL A 7 11.58 -1.74 -8.72
N LYS A 8 12.12 -2.50 -9.69
CA LYS A 8 11.48 -2.73 -11.00
C LYS A 8 10.09 -3.37 -10.92
N ASP A 9 9.82 -4.10 -9.83
CA ASP A 9 8.56 -4.81 -9.64
C ASP A 9 7.45 -3.84 -9.17
N TYR A 10 7.82 -2.69 -8.61
CA TYR A 10 6.90 -1.76 -7.94
C TYR A 10 6.96 -0.31 -8.45
N MET A 11 8.00 0.08 -9.18
CA MET A 11 8.15 1.43 -9.71
C MET A 11 7.07 1.76 -10.74
N ILE A 12 6.66 3.02 -10.78
CA ILE A 12 5.85 3.55 -11.86
C ILE A 12 6.78 3.78 -13.07
N LYS A 13 6.44 3.16 -14.20
CA LYS A 13 7.26 3.23 -15.44
C LYS A 13 6.93 4.43 -16.31
N ASP A 14 5.67 4.85 -16.30
CA ASP A 14 5.21 6.04 -17.01
C ASP A 14 5.43 7.26 -16.12
N VAL A 15 6.47 8.02 -16.43
CA VAL A 15 6.95 9.11 -15.58
C VAL A 15 6.82 10.41 -16.33
N ASP A 16 5.98 11.29 -15.81
CA ASP A 16 6.01 12.68 -16.23
C ASP A 16 7.38 13.30 -15.91
N TYR A 17 7.99 13.93 -16.91
CA TYR A 17 9.27 14.60 -16.77
C TYR A 17 9.28 15.92 -17.54
N LEU A 18 10.17 16.82 -17.15
CA LEU A 18 10.47 18.03 -17.91
C LEU A 18 11.69 17.81 -18.78
N THR A 19 11.71 18.41 -19.97
CA THR A 19 12.95 18.45 -20.75
C THR A 19 13.83 19.61 -20.27
N HIS A 20 15.14 19.43 -20.31
CA HIS A 20 16.09 20.48 -19.90
C HIS A 20 15.98 21.80 -20.68
N ARG A 21 15.33 21.79 -21.86
CA ARG A 21 15.11 22.96 -22.72
C ARG A 21 13.76 23.63 -22.55
N MET A 22 12.84 23.05 -21.78
CA MET A 22 11.59 23.73 -21.45
C MET A 22 11.91 25.03 -20.74
N THR A 23 11.13 26.06 -21.02
CA THR A 23 11.19 27.32 -20.30
C THR A 23 10.63 27.17 -18.89
N VAL A 24 11.00 28.07 -17.99
CA VAL A 24 10.40 28.14 -16.65
C VAL A 24 8.88 28.33 -16.74
N LYS A 25 8.40 29.10 -17.73
CA LYS A 25 6.95 29.25 -17.99
C LYS A 25 6.26 27.92 -18.28
N GLU A 26 6.78 27.17 -19.25
CA GLU A 26 6.21 25.86 -19.64
C GLU A 26 6.26 24.86 -18.48
N ALA A 27 7.33 24.91 -17.68
CA ALA A 27 7.43 24.09 -16.48
C ALA A 27 6.35 24.46 -15.45
N ILE A 28 6.09 25.75 -15.20
CA ILE A 28 5.00 26.21 -14.31
C ILE A 28 3.65 25.69 -14.82
N ASP A 29 3.36 25.86 -16.12
CA ASP A 29 2.11 25.39 -16.72
C ASP A 29 1.95 23.86 -16.58
N PHE A 30 3.06 23.13 -16.71
CA PHE A 30 3.08 21.68 -16.53
C PHE A 30 2.78 21.28 -15.08
N PHE A 31 3.38 21.96 -14.09
CA PHE A 31 3.08 21.71 -12.66
C PHE A 31 1.61 21.95 -12.33
N LEU A 32 1.04 23.05 -12.82
CA LEU A 32 -0.36 23.42 -12.55
C LEU A 32 -1.36 22.41 -13.13
N LYS A 33 -1.01 21.73 -14.23
CA LYS A 33 -1.86 20.73 -14.88
C LYS A 33 -1.72 19.31 -14.31
N SER A 34 -0.58 19.01 -13.70
CA SER A 34 -0.17 17.64 -13.39
C SER A 34 -0.38 17.23 -11.93
N GLY A 35 -0.54 18.20 -11.01
CA GLY A 35 -0.75 17.94 -9.59
C GLY A 35 0.47 17.38 -8.85
N HIS A 36 1.65 17.30 -9.49
CA HIS A 36 2.87 16.80 -8.85
C HIS A 36 3.73 17.94 -8.27
N GLU A 37 4.41 17.67 -7.16
CA GLU A 37 5.22 18.66 -6.43
C GLU A 37 6.67 18.80 -6.94
N LYS A 38 7.14 17.84 -7.73
CA LYS A 38 8.50 17.80 -8.28
C LYS A 38 8.60 16.89 -9.50
N PHE A 39 9.49 17.24 -10.42
CA PHE A 39 9.70 16.52 -11.67
C PHE A 39 11.16 16.16 -11.90
N PRO A 40 11.44 14.95 -12.40
CA PRO A 40 12.69 14.64 -13.07
C PRO A 40 12.88 15.58 -14.27
N VAL A 41 14.11 16.02 -14.49
CA VAL A 41 14.51 16.77 -15.69
C VAL A 41 15.41 15.90 -16.54
N VAL A 42 15.10 15.77 -17.82
CA VAL A 42 15.82 14.87 -18.75
C VAL A 42 16.45 15.59 -19.94
N LYS A 43 17.59 15.07 -20.38
CA LYS A 43 18.28 15.40 -21.63
C LYS A 43 18.43 14.13 -22.45
N ASN A 44 17.75 14.04 -23.59
CA ASN A 44 17.76 12.86 -24.47
C ASN A 44 17.43 11.55 -23.71
N GLY A 45 16.49 11.60 -22.76
CA GLY A 45 16.11 10.49 -21.88
C GLY A 45 17.05 10.22 -20.69
N THR A 46 18.22 10.87 -20.62
CA THR A 46 19.12 10.81 -19.46
C THR A 46 18.65 11.76 -18.39
N LEU A 47 18.56 11.29 -17.14
CA LEU A 47 18.23 12.14 -15.99
C LEU A 47 19.38 13.13 -15.73
N VAL A 48 19.09 14.42 -15.73
CA VAL A 48 20.07 15.48 -15.49
C VAL A 48 19.78 16.32 -14.25
N GLY A 49 18.58 16.20 -13.67
CA GLY A 49 18.19 16.99 -12.51
C GLY A 49 16.82 16.64 -11.96
N ILE A 50 16.44 17.31 -10.89
CA ILE A 50 15.07 17.36 -10.37
C ILE A 50 14.72 18.84 -10.22
N ILE A 51 13.49 19.20 -10.58
CA ILE A 51 12.92 20.51 -10.28
C ILE A 51 11.76 20.37 -9.29
N THR A 52 11.65 21.32 -8.38
CA THR A 52 10.54 21.43 -7.43
C THR A 52 9.73 22.70 -7.68
N ALA A 53 8.50 22.75 -7.17
CA ALA A 53 7.69 23.97 -7.21
C ALA A 53 8.42 25.16 -6.56
N ARG A 54 9.24 24.91 -5.52
CA ARG A 54 10.07 25.94 -4.87
C ARG A 54 11.12 26.53 -5.81
N ASP A 55 11.72 25.73 -6.68
CA ASP A 55 12.72 26.20 -7.65
C ASP A 55 12.05 27.09 -8.70
N LEU A 56 10.85 26.72 -9.15
CA LEU A 56 10.05 27.54 -10.07
C LEU A 56 9.63 28.86 -9.42
N LEU A 57 9.17 28.83 -8.16
CA LEU A 57 8.80 30.05 -7.43
C LEU A 57 9.98 31.03 -7.29
N LYS A 58 11.19 30.53 -7.00
CA LYS A 58 12.41 31.37 -6.96
C LYS A 58 12.73 32.02 -8.30
N ASN A 59 12.36 31.38 -9.40
CA ASN A 59 12.67 31.81 -10.77
C ASN A 59 11.43 32.35 -11.51
N TYR A 60 10.34 32.65 -10.79
CA TYR A 60 9.08 33.11 -11.39
C TYR A 60 9.23 34.41 -12.19
N LYS A 61 10.21 35.26 -11.85
CA LYS A 61 10.51 36.51 -12.57
C LYS A 61 11.34 36.29 -13.85
N THR A 62 11.89 35.10 -14.06
CA THR A 62 12.76 34.77 -15.20
C THR A 62 12.14 33.63 -16.01
N GLN A 63 10.89 33.83 -16.46
CA GLN A 63 10.09 32.77 -17.08
C GLN A 63 10.65 32.28 -18.41
N ASP A 64 11.40 33.12 -19.13
CA ASP A 64 11.99 32.82 -20.43
C ASP A 64 13.27 31.98 -20.35
N LYS A 65 13.84 31.81 -19.15
CA LYS A 65 15.02 30.94 -18.95
C LYS A 65 14.65 29.48 -19.19
N GLU A 66 15.62 28.69 -19.63
CA GLU A 66 15.45 27.25 -19.72
C GLU A 66 15.58 26.60 -18.33
N VAL A 67 14.91 25.46 -18.13
CA VAL A 67 14.97 24.67 -16.89
C VAL A 67 16.42 24.31 -16.54
N ARG A 68 17.27 24.01 -17.53
CA ARG A 68 18.70 23.70 -17.30
C ARG A 68 19.45 24.82 -16.57
N ASP A 69 19.04 26.07 -16.76
CA ASP A 69 19.73 27.24 -16.21
C ASP A 69 19.37 27.50 -14.74
N ILE A 70 18.30 26.85 -14.25
CA ILE A 70 17.81 26.97 -12.88
C ILE A 70 17.89 25.66 -12.09
N LEU A 71 18.43 24.60 -12.70
CA LEU A 71 18.71 23.35 -12.00
C LEU A 71 19.71 23.62 -10.86
N SER A 72 19.34 23.22 -9.65
CA SER A 72 20.24 23.29 -8.51
C SER A 72 21.46 22.40 -8.78
N ALA A 73 22.67 22.97 -8.68
CA ALA A 73 23.90 22.21 -8.77
C ALA A 73 23.97 21.21 -7.60
N GLY A 74 24.08 19.93 -7.90
CA GLY A 74 24.15 18.90 -6.86
C GLY A 74 23.98 17.48 -7.38
N LYS A 75 24.18 16.51 -6.48
CA LYS A 75 23.95 15.10 -6.76
C LYS A 75 22.45 14.81 -6.63
N VAL A 76 21.86 14.26 -7.70
CA VAL A 76 20.52 13.68 -7.63
C VAL A 76 20.62 12.29 -7.06
N VAL A 77 19.93 12.03 -5.95
CA VAL A 77 19.81 10.66 -5.42
C VAL A 77 18.81 9.89 -6.27
N VAL A 78 19.21 8.72 -6.73
CA VAL A 78 18.44 7.85 -7.64
C VAL A 78 18.43 6.42 -7.12
N ALA A 79 17.42 5.67 -7.53
CA ALA A 79 17.39 4.22 -7.36
C ALA A 79 17.74 3.52 -8.70
N THR A 80 18.09 2.23 -8.62
CA THR A 80 18.24 1.38 -9.81
C THR A 80 17.14 0.30 -9.82
N PRO A 81 16.74 -0.23 -11.00
CA PRO A 81 15.67 -1.23 -11.09
C PRO A 81 15.89 -2.49 -10.26
N ASN A 82 17.16 -2.86 -10.02
CA ASN A 82 17.53 -4.09 -9.31
C ASN A 82 17.75 -3.88 -7.80
N LEU A 83 17.72 -2.63 -7.32
CA LEU A 83 17.86 -2.32 -5.90
C LEU A 83 16.68 -2.93 -5.12
N TYR A 84 16.94 -3.40 -3.90
CA TYR A 84 15.87 -3.93 -3.06
C TYR A 84 15.02 -2.81 -2.46
N LEU A 85 13.73 -3.05 -2.30
CA LEU A 85 12.82 -2.04 -1.75
C LEU A 85 13.18 -1.62 -0.33
N ASP A 86 13.68 -2.54 0.50
CA ASP A 86 14.12 -2.22 1.88
C ASP A 86 15.29 -1.23 1.88
N ASP A 87 16.20 -1.33 0.91
CA ASP A 87 17.32 -0.40 0.75
C ASP A 87 16.83 0.96 0.29
N VAL A 88 15.89 1.01 -0.66
CA VAL A 88 15.24 2.25 -1.08
C VAL A 88 14.48 2.90 0.07
N ALA A 89 13.75 2.13 0.87
CA ALA A 89 13.03 2.61 2.05
C ALA A 89 13.98 3.29 3.03
N ARG A 90 15.15 2.69 3.28
CA ARG A 90 16.19 3.27 4.14
C ARG A 90 16.74 4.57 3.58
N ILE A 91 16.96 4.66 2.26
CA ILE A 91 17.41 5.89 1.61
C ILE A 91 16.34 6.98 1.74
N LEU A 92 15.09 6.67 1.39
CA LEU A 92 13.97 7.61 1.47
C LEU A 92 13.81 8.14 2.91
N PHE A 93 13.82 7.25 3.89
CA PHE A 93 13.70 7.62 5.30
C PHE A 93 14.88 8.46 5.80
N ARG A 94 16.12 8.01 5.58
CA ARG A 94 17.33 8.68 6.10
C ARG A 94 17.50 10.10 5.57
N TYR A 95 17.16 10.30 4.30
CA TYR A 95 17.35 11.59 3.63
C TYR A 95 16.06 12.41 3.53
N GLY A 96 14.95 11.96 4.12
CA GLY A 96 13.66 12.65 4.10
C GLY A 96 13.05 12.80 2.71
N PHE A 97 13.34 11.85 1.80
CA PHE A 97 12.77 11.86 0.45
C PHE A 97 11.44 11.10 0.43
N ASN A 98 10.46 11.61 -0.34
CA ASN A 98 9.17 10.94 -0.53
C ASN A 98 9.13 10.00 -1.76
N LYS A 99 10.01 10.24 -2.73
CA LYS A 99 10.14 9.48 -3.98
C LYS A 99 11.51 9.72 -4.61
N LEU A 100 12.03 8.74 -5.33
CA LEU A 100 13.29 8.78 -6.10
C LEU A 100 13.03 8.47 -7.58
N PRO A 101 13.70 9.17 -8.51
CA PRO A 101 13.82 8.69 -9.88
C PRO A 101 14.55 7.34 -9.91
N VAL A 102 14.14 6.47 -10.82
CA VAL A 102 14.79 5.20 -11.10
C VAL A 102 15.52 5.30 -12.43
N VAL A 103 16.82 5.03 -12.43
CA VAL A 103 17.64 5.08 -13.64
C VAL A 103 18.28 3.74 -13.95
N ASN A 104 18.45 3.43 -15.23
CA ASN A 104 19.23 2.26 -15.66
C ASN A 104 20.75 2.53 -15.57
N SER A 105 21.56 1.54 -15.92
CA SER A 105 23.03 1.64 -15.91
C SER A 105 23.59 2.74 -16.82
N GLY A 106 22.85 3.14 -17.86
CA GLY A 106 23.20 4.25 -18.75
C GLY A 106 22.69 5.62 -18.28
N GLY A 107 22.14 5.72 -17.07
CA GLY A 107 21.59 6.97 -16.52
C GLY A 107 20.26 7.41 -17.15
N LYS A 108 19.60 6.56 -17.95
CA LYS A 108 18.28 6.86 -18.50
C LYS A 108 17.22 6.74 -17.42
N LEU A 109 16.29 7.68 -17.38
CA LEU A 109 15.11 7.61 -16.53
C LEU A 109 14.22 6.47 -17.03
N VAL A 110 13.94 5.50 -16.16
CA VAL A 110 13.14 4.31 -16.48
C VAL A 110 11.96 4.11 -15.53
N GLY A 111 11.84 4.94 -14.51
CA GLY A 111 10.73 4.90 -13.58
C GLY A 111 10.86 5.90 -12.43
N ILE A 112 9.89 5.86 -11.53
CA ILE A 112 9.90 6.57 -10.25
C ILE A 112 9.40 5.62 -9.16
N ILE A 113 10.01 5.68 -7.98
CA ILE A 113 9.62 4.86 -6.82
C ILE A 113 9.33 5.78 -5.63
N ALA A 114 8.16 5.62 -5.02
CA ALA A 114 7.69 6.42 -3.89
C ALA A 114 7.50 5.58 -2.62
N ASN A 115 7.37 6.26 -1.46
CA ASN A 115 7.01 5.62 -0.19
C ASN A 115 5.72 4.80 -0.32
N THR A 116 4.75 5.27 -1.09
CA THR A 116 3.48 4.57 -1.35
C THR A 116 3.69 3.25 -2.09
N ASP A 117 4.65 3.17 -3.00
CA ASP A 117 4.95 1.91 -3.71
C ASP A 117 5.62 0.90 -2.79
N ILE A 118 6.45 1.37 -1.86
CA ILE A 118 7.07 0.54 -0.82
C ILE A 118 5.99 0.02 0.14
N LEU A 119 5.06 0.88 0.57
CA LEU A 119 3.93 0.47 1.39
C LEU A 119 3.06 -0.54 0.67
N ARG A 120 2.73 -0.31 -0.60
CA ARG A 120 2.01 -1.27 -1.46
C ARG A 120 2.73 -2.62 -1.47
N SER A 121 4.06 -2.63 -1.62
CA SER A 121 4.83 -3.87 -1.61
C SER A 121 4.76 -4.62 -0.27
N HIS A 122 4.69 -3.91 0.85
CA HIS A 122 4.57 -4.55 2.17
C HIS A 122 3.20 -5.21 2.32
N ILE A 123 2.13 -4.53 1.87
CA ILE A 123 0.77 -5.07 1.86
C ILE A 123 0.71 -6.32 0.98
N GLU A 124 1.19 -6.24 -0.27
CA GLU A 124 1.16 -7.37 -1.21
C GLU A 124 1.99 -8.58 -0.74
N ARG A 125 3.10 -8.34 -0.02
CA ARG A 125 4.00 -9.42 0.45
C ARG A 125 3.61 -9.99 1.80
N ALA A 126 2.86 -9.26 2.62
CA ALA A 126 2.41 -9.73 3.92
C ALA A 126 1.44 -10.92 3.78
N THR A 127 0.57 -10.91 2.77
CA THR A 127 -0.47 -11.94 2.60
C THR A 127 0.13 -13.34 2.36
N PRO A 128 1.07 -13.57 1.41
CA PRO A 128 1.67 -14.90 1.21
C PRO A 128 2.42 -15.43 2.45
N GLN A 129 3.13 -14.56 3.16
CA GLN A 129 3.88 -14.94 4.36
C GLN A 129 2.95 -15.37 5.51
N LYS A 130 1.86 -14.63 5.71
CA LYS A 130 0.81 -14.99 6.68
C LYS A 130 0.13 -16.30 6.31
N VAL A 131 -0.16 -16.52 5.02
CA VAL A 131 -0.76 -17.78 4.54
C VAL A 131 0.16 -18.96 4.83
N ASP A 132 1.45 -18.87 4.49
CA ASP A 132 2.43 -19.92 4.77
C ASP A 132 2.55 -20.18 6.28
N MET A 133 2.55 -19.12 7.10
CA MET A 133 2.58 -19.25 8.56
C MET A 133 1.37 -20.02 9.10
N VAL A 134 0.15 -19.65 8.69
CA VAL A 134 -1.09 -20.34 9.11
C VAL A 134 -1.11 -21.77 8.61
N LYS A 135 -0.71 -22.01 7.35
CA LYS A 135 -0.59 -23.33 6.76
C LYS A 135 0.33 -24.22 7.63
N ASN A 136 1.55 -23.79 7.86
CA ASN A 136 2.54 -24.56 8.62
C ASN A 136 2.09 -24.82 10.07
N LEU A 137 1.38 -23.87 10.70
CA LEU A 137 0.83 -24.03 12.04
C LEU A 137 -0.23 -25.15 12.08
N ILE A 138 -1.12 -25.19 11.09
CA ILE A 138 -2.15 -26.23 11.00
C ILE A 138 -1.53 -27.59 10.71
N GLU A 139 -0.62 -27.68 9.72
CA GLU A 139 0.04 -28.93 9.34
C GLU A 139 0.84 -29.54 10.52
N SER A 140 1.58 -28.70 11.26
CA SER A 140 2.38 -29.15 12.42
C SER A 140 1.55 -29.62 13.62
N ARG A 141 0.36 -29.06 13.84
CA ARG A 141 -0.53 -29.41 14.97
C ARG A 141 -1.38 -30.65 14.71
N HIS A 142 -1.63 -30.99 13.45
CA HIS A 142 -2.67 -31.96 13.10
C HIS A 142 -2.26 -33.03 12.08
N THR A 143 -0.98 -33.11 11.67
CA THR A 143 -0.47 -34.13 10.72
C THR A 143 -1.34 -34.28 9.47
N LEU A 144 -1.77 -33.15 8.90
CA LEU A 144 -2.66 -33.13 7.75
C LEU A 144 -2.11 -32.21 6.67
N LYS A 145 -2.52 -32.46 5.42
CA LYS A 145 -2.09 -31.67 4.27
C LYS A 145 -3.03 -30.49 4.08
N VAL A 146 -2.46 -29.31 3.88
CA VAL A 146 -3.22 -28.09 3.57
C VAL A 146 -2.88 -27.61 2.17
N ASP A 147 -3.89 -27.62 1.30
CA ASP A 147 -3.78 -27.05 -0.04
C ASP A 147 -4.26 -25.58 -0.01
N VAL A 148 -3.49 -24.67 -0.58
CA VAL A 148 -3.82 -23.24 -0.63
C VAL A 148 -4.29 -22.89 -2.04
N ARG A 149 -5.53 -22.40 -2.16
CA ARG A 149 -6.09 -21.89 -3.42
C ARG A 149 -6.42 -20.42 -3.30
N ARG A 150 -6.45 -19.70 -4.42
CA ARG A 150 -6.89 -18.30 -4.46
C ARG A 150 -8.19 -18.21 -5.25
N TYR A 151 -9.27 -17.81 -4.60
CA TYR A 151 -10.57 -17.63 -5.25
C TYR A 151 -11.48 -16.68 -4.45
N ILE A 152 -12.60 -16.29 -5.07
CA ILE A 152 -13.59 -15.38 -4.49
C ILE A 152 -14.50 -16.15 -3.53
N VAL A 153 -14.71 -15.62 -2.33
CA VAL A 153 -15.58 -16.21 -1.30
C VAL A 153 -16.76 -15.28 -0.97
N PRO A 154 -17.96 -15.82 -0.72
CA PRO A 154 -19.12 -15.03 -0.28
C PRO A 154 -18.90 -14.43 1.10
N VAL A 155 -19.19 -13.14 1.26
CA VAL A 155 -19.01 -12.41 2.53
C VAL A 155 -19.95 -12.90 3.62
N ASP A 156 -21.16 -13.31 3.25
CA ASP A 156 -22.19 -13.85 4.15
C ASP A 156 -21.85 -15.23 4.74
N LYS A 157 -20.87 -15.94 4.16
CA LYS A 157 -20.38 -17.24 4.63
C LYS A 157 -19.11 -17.16 5.49
N LEU A 158 -18.67 -15.95 5.83
CA LEU A 158 -17.48 -15.73 6.66
C LEU A 158 -17.83 -15.82 8.15
N HIS A 159 -17.17 -16.75 8.84
CA HIS A 159 -17.29 -16.96 10.28
C HIS A 159 -16.06 -16.35 10.98
N PRO A 160 -16.21 -15.29 11.76
CA PRO A 160 -15.07 -14.56 12.30
C PRO A 160 -14.44 -15.25 13.51
N THR A 161 -13.11 -15.23 13.56
CA THR A 161 -12.34 -15.67 14.74
C THR A 161 -12.07 -14.58 15.77
N GLN A 162 -12.33 -13.32 15.42
CA GLN A 162 -12.15 -12.12 16.25
C GLN A 162 -13.48 -11.35 16.29
N GLY A 163 -13.89 -10.94 17.49
CA GLY A 163 -15.21 -10.32 17.73
C GLY A 163 -15.21 -8.80 17.78
N GLU A 164 -14.08 -8.15 17.53
CA GLU A 164 -13.94 -6.69 17.63
C GLU A 164 -13.10 -6.16 16.47
N VAL A 165 -13.46 -5.02 15.89
CA VAL A 165 -12.65 -4.27 14.92
C VAL A 165 -12.69 -2.78 15.26
N TYR A 166 -11.67 -2.03 14.85
CA TYR A 166 -11.55 -0.60 15.16
C TYR A 166 -12.10 0.28 14.02
N ALA A 167 -12.85 1.32 14.37
CA ALA A 167 -13.55 2.18 13.40
C ALA A 167 -12.59 3.01 12.52
N ASP A 168 -11.45 3.44 13.06
CA ASP A 168 -10.43 4.22 12.37
C ASP A 168 -9.73 3.41 11.27
N GLU A 169 -9.40 2.15 11.55
CA GLU A 169 -8.88 1.20 10.56
C GLU A 169 -9.93 0.83 9.51
N LEU A 170 -11.20 0.74 9.91
CA LEU A 170 -12.29 0.35 9.02
C LEU A 170 -12.47 1.31 7.83
N GLY A 171 -12.40 2.62 8.09
CA GLY A 171 -12.50 3.63 7.02
C GLY A 171 -11.40 3.51 5.97
N GLY A 172 -10.17 3.17 6.40
CA GLY A 172 -9.05 2.88 5.49
C GLY A 172 -9.31 1.64 4.62
N ARG A 173 -9.83 0.57 5.21
CA ARG A 173 -10.18 -0.66 4.48
C ARG A 173 -11.32 -0.46 3.50
N GLU A 174 -12.33 0.34 3.85
CA GLU A 174 -13.40 0.73 2.92
C GLU A 174 -12.87 1.48 1.70
N TYR A 175 -11.92 2.41 1.91
CA TYR A 175 -11.27 3.13 0.82
C TYR A 175 -10.48 2.18 -0.10
N GLU A 176 -9.68 1.27 0.47
CA GLU A 176 -8.89 0.30 -0.28
C GLU A 176 -9.77 -0.63 -1.12
N LEU A 177 -10.88 -1.12 -0.56
CA LEU A 177 -11.85 -1.96 -1.29
C LEU A 177 -12.45 -1.22 -2.48
N LYS A 178 -12.89 0.04 -2.28
CA LYS A 178 -13.44 0.88 -3.38
C LYS A 178 -12.44 1.13 -4.51
N LYS A 179 -11.13 1.13 -4.20
CA LYS A 179 -10.05 1.35 -5.17
C LYS A 179 -9.49 0.06 -5.77
N GLY A 180 -9.99 -1.12 -5.36
CA GLY A 180 -9.44 -2.41 -5.80
C GLY A 180 -8.00 -2.65 -5.29
N LEU A 181 -7.64 -2.03 -4.16
CA LEU A 181 -6.31 -2.11 -3.55
C LEU A 181 -6.26 -3.08 -2.35
N ALA A 182 -7.40 -3.64 -1.96
CA ALA A 182 -7.48 -4.53 -0.81
C ALA A 182 -6.77 -5.86 -1.08
N GLU A 183 -5.93 -6.28 -0.13
CA GLU A 183 -5.36 -7.62 -0.12
C GLU A 183 -6.45 -8.71 -0.01
N PRO A 184 -6.21 -9.93 -0.51
CA PRO A 184 -7.12 -11.07 -0.31
C PRO A 184 -7.21 -11.48 1.17
N LEU A 185 -8.39 -11.93 1.61
CA LEU A 185 -8.59 -12.52 2.94
C LEU A 185 -7.75 -13.79 3.12
N ILE A 186 -7.56 -14.24 4.37
CA ILE A 186 -7.07 -15.59 4.67
C ILE A 186 -8.18 -16.34 5.37
N VAL A 187 -8.64 -17.44 4.77
CA VAL A 187 -9.76 -18.23 5.30
C VAL A 187 -9.45 -19.72 5.27
N VAL A 188 -10.03 -20.48 6.19
CA VAL A 188 -10.04 -21.94 6.15
C VAL A 188 -11.39 -22.41 5.65
N ARG A 189 -11.41 -23.28 4.63
CA ARG A 189 -12.64 -23.83 4.08
C ARG A 189 -13.24 -24.86 5.04
N LYS A 190 -14.53 -24.72 5.31
CA LYS A 190 -15.36 -25.68 6.06
C LYS A 190 -16.52 -26.18 5.21
N ARG A 191 -17.24 -27.18 5.72
CA ARG A 191 -18.50 -27.63 5.10
C ARG A 191 -19.56 -26.54 5.22
N GLY A 192 -19.72 -25.75 4.17
CA GLY A 192 -20.78 -24.75 4.03
C GLY A 192 -20.40 -23.32 4.39
N TYR A 193 -19.26 -23.10 5.04
CA TYR A 193 -18.78 -21.78 5.47
C TYR A 193 -17.25 -21.66 5.40
N PHE A 194 -16.74 -20.48 5.72
CA PHE A 194 -15.31 -20.16 5.75
C PHE A 194 -14.93 -19.55 7.10
N VAL A 195 -13.99 -20.15 7.80
CA VAL A 195 -13.42 -19.58 9.03
C VAL A 195 -12.47 -18.45 8.63
N LEU A 196 -12.77 -17.22 9.03
CA LEU A 196 -11.96 -16.04 8.74
C LEU A 196 -10.77 -15.98 9.70
N VAL A 197 -9.57 -16.15 9.16
CA VAL A 197 -8.31 -16.16 9.92
C VAL A 197 -7.68 -14.77 9.96
N ASP A 198 -7.64 -14.08 8.82
CA ASP A 198 -7.10 -12.72 8.70
C ASP A 198 -7.95 -11.91 7.71
N GLY A 199 -8.14 -10.62 8.02
CA GLY A 199 -8.90 -9.69 7.21
C GLY A 199 -10.27 -9.29 7.78
N HIS A 200 -10.47 -9.34 9.10
CA HIS A 200 -11.74 -8.98 9.77
C HIS A 200 -12.21 -7.57 9.43
N HIS A 201 -11.34 -6.55 9.50
CA HIS A 201 -11.72 -5.19 9.09
C HIS A 201 -12.10 -5.12 7.60
N ARG A 202 -11.45 -5.90 6.72
CA ARG A 202 -11.82 -5.95 5.29
C ARG A 202 -13.17 -6.62 5.08
N ALA A 203 -13.44 -7.70 5.80
CA ALA A 203 -14.73 -8.40 5.76
C ALA A 203 -15.88 -7.52 6.28
N VAL A 204 -15.67 -6.81 7.40
CA VAL A 204 -16.64 -5.85 7.95
C VAL A 204 -16.82 -4.65 7.00
N ALA A 205 -15.74 -4.11 6.44
CA ALA A 205 -15.81 -3.03 5.47
C ALA A 205 -16.60 -3.45 4.21
N ALA A 206 -16.41 -4.69 3.72
CA ALA A 206 -17.19 -5.22 2.61
C ALA A 206 -18.68 -5.34 2.96
N LEU A 207 -19.01 -5.78 4.18
CA LEU A 207 -20.39 -5.82 4.69
C LEU A 207 -21.03 -4.41 4.69
N HIS A 208 -20.32 -3.41 5.20
CA HIS A 208 -20.77 -2.00 5.20
C HIS A 208 -21.00 -1.46 3.79
N LEU A 209 -20.09 -1.78 2.86
CA LEU A 209 -20.15 -1.36 1.46
C LEU A 209 -21.10 -2.21 0.61
N LYS A 210 -21.73 -3.23 1.20
CA LYS A 210 -22.59 -4.20 0.50
C LYS A 210 -21.89 -4.90 -0.66
N ILE A 211 -20.59 -5.15 -0.51
CA ILE A 211 -19.80 -5.96 -1.44
C ILE A 211 -20.08 -7.43 -1.09
N PRO A 212 -20.69 -8.22 -2.01
CA PRO A 212 -21.17 -9.57 -1.67
C PRO A 212 -20.05 -10.61 -1.58
N GLU A 213 -18.90 -10.33 -2.18
CA GLU A 213 -17.83 -11.31 -2.35
C GLU A 213 -16.44 -10.67 -2.28
N LEU A 214 -15.48 -11.41 -1.74
CA LEU A 214 -14.09 -10.95 -1.57
C LEU A 214 -13.12 -12.00 -2.06
N MET A 215 -12.00 -11.55 -2.63
CA MET A 215 -10.90 -12.44 -2.96
C MET A 215 -10.26 -12.99 -1.67
N ALA A 216 -9.93 -14.28 -1.65
CA ALA A 216 -9.30 -14.92 -0.50
C ALA A 216 -8.22 -15.93 -0.91
N HIS A 217 -7.23 -16.09 -0.04
CA HIS A 217 -6.42 -17.30 0.08
C HIS A 217 -7.19 -18.28 0.96
N VAL A 218 -7.58 -19.40 0.36
CA VAL A 218 -8.39 -20.41 0.99
C VAL A 218 -7.53 -21.64 1.28
N LEU A 219 -7.42 -21.95 2.57
CA LEU A 219 -6.77 -23.14 3.08
C LEU A 219 -7.80 -24.27 3.07
N GLU A 220 -7.60 -25.24 2.17
CA GLU A 220 -8.39 -26.46 2.06
C GLU A 220 -7.69 -27.57 2.84
N LEU A 221 -8.35 -28.05 3.89
CA LEU A 221 -7.85 -29.15 4.72
C LEU A 221 -8.27 -30.48 4.08
N SER A 222 -7.39 -31.48 4.11
CA SER A 222 -7.73 -32.85 3.68
C SER A 222 -8.83 -33.48 4.54
N GLU A 223 -8.94 -33.06 5.79
CA GLU A 223 -9.93 -33.53 6.77
C GLU A 223 -10.60 -32.34 7.46
N ASP A 224 -11.91 -32.46 7.72
CA ASP A 224 -12.67 -31.39 8.39
C ASP A 224 -12.48 -31.48 9.91
N ILE A 225 -11.43 -30.82 10.41
CA ILE A 225 -11.08 -30.79 11.83
C ILE A 225 -11.41 -29.45 12.49
N GLU A 226 -11.98 -29.44 13.69
CA GLU A 226 -12.20 -28.19 14.42
C GLU A 226 -10.88 -27.55 14.85
N LEU A 227 -10.69 -26.27 14.52
CA LEU A 227 -9.48 -25.53 14.87
C LEU A 227 -9.62 -24.86 16.25
N GLY A 228 -8.51 -24.65 16.95
CA GLY A 228 -8.52 -23.99 18.27
C GLY A 228 -9.15 -22.59 18.25
N MET A 229 -8.82 -21.78 17.23
CA MET A 229 -9.43 -20.46 17.03
C MET A 229 -10.93 -20.51 16.74
N GLU A 230 -11.38 -21.54 16.03
CA GLU A 230 -12.80 -21.79 15.75
C GLU A 230 -13.55 -22.17 17.03
N LYS A 231 -12.94 -23.03 17.86
CA LYS A 231 -13.48 -23.39 19.19
C LYS A 231 -13.60 -22.16 20.09
N THR A 232 -12.58 -21.30 20.13
CA THR A 232 -12.61 -20.03 20.88
C THR A 232 -13.69 -19.09 20.36
N ALA A 233 -13.82 -18.95 19.03
CA ALA A 233 -14.82 -18.10 18.40
C ALA A 233 -16.26 -18.56 18.72
N ARG A 234 -16.50 -19.87 18.66
CA ARG A 234 -17.80 -20.47 19.04
C ARG A 234 -18.13 -20.22 20.50
N GLY A 235 -17.15 -20.31 21.40
CA GLY A 235 -17.33 -19.97 22.82
C GLY A 235 -17.73 -18.50 23.07
N LYS A 236 -17.49 -17.62 22.08
CA LYS A 236 -17.91 -16.21 22.09
C LYS A 236 -19.14 -15.94 21.21
N ASN A 237 -19.81 -16.97 20.70
CA ASN A 237 -20.93 -16.88 19.76
C ASN A 237 -20.63 -16.10 18.48
N LEU A 238 -19.39 -16.18 17.97
CA LEU A 238 -19.00 -15.56 16.70
C LEU A 238 -19.33 -16.52 15.55
N ILE A 239 -20.50 -16.38 14.95
CA ILE A 239 -20.99 -17.23 13.86
C ILE A 239 -21.13 -16.49 12.53
N SER A 240 -21.13 -15.16 12.57
CA SER A 240 -21.27 -14.29 11.41
C SER A 240 -20.51 -12.97 11.60
N LEU A 241 -20.25 -12.26 10.51
CA LEU A 241 -19.64 -10.93 10.59
C LEU A 241 -20.46 -9.90 11.38
N HIS A 242 -21.77 -10.12 11.55
CA HIS A 242 -22.63 -9.25 12.34
C HIS A 242 -22.35 -9.36 13.85
N ASP A 243 -21.67 -10.43 14.28
CA ASP A 243 -21.28 -10.62 15.67
C ASP A 243 -20.03 -9.82 16.05
N ILE A 244 -19.37 -9.19 15.07
CA ILE A 244 -18.20 -8.34 15.29
C ILE A 244 -18.65 -6.96 15.75
N LYS A 245 -18.11 -6.50 16.88
CA LYS A 245 -18.33 -5.15 17.41
C LYS A 245 -17.34 -4.18 16.80
N VAL A 246 -17.84 -3.07 16.25
CA VAL A 246 -16.99 -1.95 15.83
C VAL A 246 -16.76 -1.05 17.04
N ILE A 247 -15.51 -0.92 17.46
CA ILE A 247 -15.11 -0.11 18.61
C ILE A 247 -14.82 1.32 18.14
N GLU A 248 -15.68 2.27 18.52
CA GLU A 248 -15.58 3.69 18.13
C GLU A 248 -14.57 4.49 18.96
N ASN A 249 -14.35 4.10 20.23
CA ASN A 249 -13.60 4.88 21.23
C ASN A 249 -12.19 4.36 21.55
N ALA A 250 -11.56 3.68 20.59
CA ALA A 250 -10.13 3.40 20.66
C ALA A 250 -9.51 3.96 19.39
N GLN A 251 -9.18 5.26 19.39
CA GLN A 251 -8.16 5.72 18.46
C GLN A 251 -6.92 4.88 18.72
N HIS A 252 -6.31 4.33 17.68
CA HIS A 252 -5.01 3.69 17.82
C HIS A 252 -4.09 4.65 18.60
N PRO A 253 -3.30 4.19 19.61
CA PRO A 253 -2.41 5.03 20.42
C PRO A 253 -1.41 5.91 19.63
N LEU A 254 -1.32 5.73 18.31
CA LEU A 254 -0.48 6.49 17.39
C LEU A 254 -1.20 7.73 16.79
N LEU A 255 -2.53 7.71 16.72
CA LEU A 255 -3.34 8.81 16.17
C LEU A 255 -3.63 9.92 17.19
N GLU A 256 -3.76 9.57 18.48
CA GLU A 256 -3.97 10.54 19.58
C GLU A 256 -2.87 11.62 19.65
N ILE A 257 -1.65 11.30 19.21
CA ILE A 257 -0.48 12.19 19.34
C ILE A 257 -0.36 13.17 18.14
N THR A 258 -1.02 12.90 17.01
CA THR A 258 -0.62 13.51 15.72
C THR A 258 -1.68 14.34 15.01
N THR A 259 -2.91 14.44 15.53
CA THR A 259 -3.98 15.20 14.85
C THR A 259 -4.69 16.20 15.75
N LYS A 260 -4.47 17.51 15.48
CA LYS A 260 -5.32 18.60 15.95
C LYS A 260 -6.21 19.07 14.80
N LYS A 261 -7.51 18.83 14.90
CA LYS A 261 -8.50 19.33 13.95
C LYS A 261 -8.72 20.82 14.21
N ILE A 262 -8.11 21.69 13.41
CA ILE A 262 -8.37 23.15 13.46
C ILE A 262 -9.73 23.40 12.81
N ARG A 263 -10.70 23.89 13.58
CA ARG A 263 -12.01 24.28 13.04
C ARG A 263 -11.86 25.66 12.41
N LYS A 264 -12.64 25.96 11.37
CA LYS A 264 -12.60 27.25 10.69
C LYS A 264 -12.91 28.46 11.61
N ARG A 265 -13.59 28.20 12.73
CA ARG A 265 -13.90 29.17 13.79
C ARG A 265 -12.73 29.46 14.73
N ASP A 266 -11.69 28.62 14.69
CA ASP A 266 -10.46 28.78 15.46
C ASP A 266 -9.41 29.62 14.69
N LEU A 267 -9.78 30.11 13.49
CA LEU A 267 -8.97 30.95 12.59
C LEU A 267 -9.49 32.39 12.49
N GLU A 268 -10.59 32.70 13.18
CA GLU A 268 -11.15 34.06 13.36
C GLU A 268 -10.68 34.64 14.69
#